data_AF-A0A949GRJ8-F1
#
_entry.id   AF-A0A949GRJ8-F1
#
_cell.length_a   1.000
_cell.length_b   1.000
_cell.length_c   1.000
_cell.angle_alpha   90.00
_cell.angle_beta   90.00
_cell.angle_gamma   90.00
#
_symmetry.space_group_name_H-M   'P 1'
#
loop_
_entity.id
_entity.type
_entity.pdbx_description
1 polymer ?
#
loop_
_entity_poly.entity_id
_entity_poly.type
_entity_poly.pdbx_seq_one_letter_code
_entity_poly.pdbx_strand_id
1 'polypeptide(L)'
;MRTEITGISIIVGLLLWPIGTLAAETTVVLTVHHAGCVLCGPIVERTLAQVKGVRNVSVDQADGNADVIATVDYDNAQTSPAAMIKATTDHGYPAQIAKRPQG
;
A
#
# COMPACT_ATOMS: atom_id res chain seq x y z
N MET A 1 62.31 23.28 -0.83
CA MET A 1 61.25 22.35 -1.25
C MET A 1 61.26 21.23 -0.21
N ARG A 2 60.62 21.27 0.98
CA ARG A 2 59.21 21.56 1.37
C ARG A 2 58.26 20.87 0.39
N THR A 3 57.66 19.71 0.70
CA THR A 3 56.78 19.37 1.85
C THR A 3 56.86 17.84 2.11
N GLU A 4 57.44 17.36 3.22
CA GLU A 4 56.86 17.08 4.55
C GLU A 4 55.71 16.04 4.57
N ILE A 5 56.11 14.85 5.03
CA ILE A 5 55.32 13.68 5.35
C ILE A 5 54.89 13.84 6.82
N THR A 6 53.62 14.09 7.13
CA THR A 6 53.15 14.13 8.54
C THR A 6 51.65 13.84 8.67
N GLY A 7 51.31 12.89 9.56
CA GLY A 7 49.96 12.65 10.12
C GLY A 7 49.15 11.60 9.35
N ILE A 8 48.98 10.34 9.77
CA ILE A 8 48.30 9.83 10.97
C ILE A 8 46.95 10.54 11.23
N SER A 9 45.89 9.72 11.26
CA SER A 9 44.46 10.05 11.44
C SER A 9 43.80 10.51 10.14
N ILE A 10 42.80 9.81 9.59
CA ILE A 10 41.49 9.61 10.20
C ILE A 10 40.90 8.27 9.73
N ILE A 11 40.56 7.43 10.72
CA ILE A 11 39.77 6.21 10.59
C ILE A 11 38.30 6.65 10.55
N VAL A 12 37.76 7.07 9.40
CA VAL A 12 36.32 7.37 9.23
C VAL A 12 35.85 6.70 7.94
N GLY A 13 35.83 5.37 7.96
CA GLY A 13 35.25 4.51 6.92
C GLY A 13 34.10 3.66 7.45
N LEU A 14 33.47 4.08 8.55
CA LEU A 14 32.35 3.41 9.20
C LEU A 14 31.17 4.38 9.23
N LEU A 15 29.97 3.93 8.82
CA LEU A 15 28.64 4.59 8.92
C LEU A 15 27.97 5.10 7.64
N LEU A 16 28.19 4.45 6.50
CA LEU A 16 27.15 4.40 5.44
C LEU A 16 26.57 2.99 5.34
N TRP A 17 26.11 2.44 6.46
CA TRP A 17 25.06 1.43 6.35
C TRP A 17 23.77 2.17 6.01
N PRO A 18 23.08 1.84 4.91
CA PRO A 18 21.74 2.32 4.73
C PRO A 18 20.96 1.70 5.89
N ILE A 19 20.50 2.55 6.80
CA ILE A 19 19.49 2.13 7.77
C ILE A 19 18.32 1.74 6.88
N GLY A 20 18.12 0.42 6.74
CA GLY A 20 17.03 -0.11 5.95
C GLY A 20 15.76 0.58 6.41
N THR A 21 15.06 1.22 5.47
CA THR A 21 13.73 1.73 5.75
C THR A 21 12.91 0.56 6.25
N LEU A 22 12.52 0.59 7.52
CA LEU A 22 11.50 -0.31 8.05
C LEU A 22 10.24 -0.01 7.26
N ALA A 23 9.99 -0.76 6.21
CA ALA A 23 8.81 -0.61 5.39
C ALA A 23 7.62 -1.00 6.28
N ALA A 24 6.80 -0.01 6.65
CA ALA A 24 5.62 -0.20 7.49
C ALA A 24 4.47 -0.76 6.64
N GLU A 25 4.73 -1.91 6.02
CA GLU A 25 3.81 -2.57 5.10
C GLU A 25 2.73 -3.28 5.91
N THR A 26 1.49 -3.07 5.53
CA THR A 26 0.31 -3.65 6.18
C THR A 26 -0.66 -4.09 5.11
N THR A 27 -1.29 -5.23 5.33
CA THR A 27 -2.35 -5.74 4.45
C THR A 27 -3.71 -5.52 5.10
N VAL A 28 -4.68 -5.02 4.34
CA VAL A 28 -6.09 -4.96 4.75
C VAL A 28 -6.97 -5.61 3.69
N VAL A 29 -8.02 -6.28 4.14
CA VAL A 29 -9.06 -6.81 3.26
C VAL A 29 -10.28 -5.89 3.37
N LEU A 30 -10.76 -5.41 2.23
CA LEU A 30 -11.93 -4.56 2.11
C LEU A 30 -13.04 -5.30 1.38
N THR A 31 -14.27 -5.21 1.88
CA THR A 31 -15.46 -5.58 1.13
C THR A 31 -16.01 -4.32 0.47
N VAL A 32 -16.04 -4.30 -0.85
CA VAL A 32 -16.48 -3.18 -1.68
C VAL A 32 -17.86 -3.51 -2.25
N HIS A 33 -18.83 -2.67 -1.91
CA HIS A 33 -20.22 -2.81 -2.32
C HIS A 33 -20.51 -2.04 -3.60
N HIS A 34 -21.65 -2.36 -4.22
CA HIS A 34 -22.12 -1.70 -5.44
C HIS A 34 -21.15 -1.84 -6.64
N ALA A 35 -20.23 -2.82 -6.56
CA ALA A 35 -19.31 -3.20 -7.62
C ALA A 35 -19.81 -4.44 -8.42
N GLY A 36 -21.11 -4.73 -8.35
CA GLY A 36 -21.78 -5.82 -9.05
C GLY A 36 -22.02 -5.55 -10.54
N CYS A 37 -20.96 -5.30 -11.30
CA CYS A 37 -20.96 -5.39 -12.76
C CYS A 37 -19.60 -5.94 -13.21
N VAL A 38 -19.55 -6.66 -14.32
CA VAL A 38 -18.35 -7.33 -14.86
C VAL A 38 -17.14 -6.39 -15.06
N LEU A 39 -17.40 -5.09 -15.23
CA LEU A 39 -16.35 -4.07 -15.38
C LEU A 39 -16.00 -3.35 -14.07
N CYS A 40 -16.81 -3.48 -13.02
CA CYS A 40 -16.63 -2.74 -11.78
C CYS A 40 -15.45 -3.24 -10.94
N GLY A 41 -15.18 -4.56 -10.90
CA GLY A 41 -14.03 -5.13 -10.18
C GLY A 41 -12.69 -4.49 -10.60
N PRO A 42 -12.34 -4.48 -11.91
CA PRO A 42 -11.14 -3.81 -12.39
C PRO A 42 -11.11 -2.29 -12.13
N ILE A 43 -12.26 -1.60 -12.14
CA ILE A 43 -12.32 -0.16 -11.82
C ILE A 43 -11.99 0.08 -10.36
N VAL A 44 -12.53 -0.74 -9.45
CA VAL A 44 -12.23 -0.68 -8.01
C VAL A 44 -10.74 -0.94 -7.76
N GLU A 45 -10.17 -1.96 -8.40
CA GLU A 45 -8.73 -2.26 -8.32
C GLU A 45 -7.88 -1.06 -8.73
N ARG A 46 -8.17 -0.46 -9.88
CA ARG A 46 -7.44 0.73 -10.36
C ARG A 46 -7.59 1.93 -9.42
N THR A 47 -8.79 2.13 -8.88
CA THR A 47 -9.06 3.24 -7.94
C THR A 47 -8.22 3.08 -6.68
N LEU A 48 -8.14 1.86 -6.13
CA LEU A 48 -7.31 1.56 -4.95
C LEU A 48 -5.82 1.67 -5.27
N ALA A 49 -5.37 1.18 -6.43
CA ALA A 49 -3.97 1.26 -6.85
C ALA A 49 -3.47 2.71 -7.05
N GLN A 50 -4.38 3.66 -7.31
CA GLN A 50 -4.05 5.08 -7.43
C GLN A 50 -3.94 5.81 -6.08
N VAL A 51 -4.37 5.19 -4.98
CA VAL A 51 -4.24 5.80 -3.64
C VAL A 51 -2.77 5.82 -3.25
N LYS A 52 -2.23 7.00 -2.96
CA LYS A 52 -0.84 7.16 -2.49
C LYS A 52 -0.61 6.29 -1.26
N GLY A 53 0.47 5.50 -1.29
CA GLY A 53 0.82 4.58 -0.21
C GLY A 53 0.33 3.15 -0.43
N VAL A 54 -0.57 2.90 -1.39
CA VAL A 54 -0.91 1.54 -1.82
C VAL A 54 0.26 0.97 -2.64
N ARG A 55 0.59 -0.29 -2.37
CA ARG A 55 1.69 -1.03 -2.99
C ARG A 55 1.18 -2.10 -3.94
N ASN A 56 0.14 -2.81 -3.52
CA ASN A 56 -0.43 -3.90 -4.29
C ASN A 56 -1.92 -4.04 -3.97
N VAL A 57 -2.71 -4.44 -4.97
CA VAL A 57 -4.15 -4.66 -4.85
C VAL A 57 -4.49 -5.94 -5.58
N SER A 58 -5.23 -6.82 -4.92
CA SER A 58 -5.87 -8.00 -5.54
C SER A 58 -7.36 -7.89 -5.31
N VAL A 59 -8.16 -8.15 -6.34
CA VAL A 59 -9.62 -8.15 -6.26
C VAL A 59 -10.17 -9.51 -6.60
N ASP A 60 -11.07 -9.98 -5.74
CA ASP A 60 -11.81 -11.22 -5.91
C ASP A 60 -13.30 -10.90 -5.99
N GLN A 61 -13.95 -11.33 -7.06
CA GLN A 61 -15.39 -11.18 -7.25
C GLN A 61 -15.96 -12.55 -7.58
N ALA A 62 -16.84 -13.06 -6.72
CA ALA A 62 -17.42 -14.39 -6.87
C ALA A 62 -18.30 -14.51 -8.14
N ASP A 63 -19.05 -13.47 -8.44
CA ASP A 63 -19.93 -13.38 -9.61
C ASP A 63 -20.22 -11.92 -9.96
N GLY A 64 -20.73 -11.68 -11.17
CA GLY A 64 -20.88 -10.33 -11.73
C GLY A 64 -21.84 -9.40 -10.97
N ASN A 65 -22.58 -9.89 -9.96
CA ASN A 65 -23.47 -9.08 -9.12
C ASN A 65 -23.01 -9.02 -7.64
N ALA A 66 -22.00 -9.81 -7.26
CA ALA A 66 -21.51 -9.89 -5.90
C ALA A 66 -20.64 -8.68 -5.51
N ASP A 67 -20.51 -8.48 -4.20
CA ASP A 67 -19.52 -7.60 -3.61
C ASP A 67 -18.10 -8.02 -4.02
N VAL A 68 -17.21 -7.04 -4.14
CA VAL A 68 -15.79 -7.27 -4.47
C VAL A 68 -14.99 -7.35 -3.17
N ILE A 69 -14.18 -8.38 -3.02
CA ILE A 69 -13.20 -8.50 -1.93
C ILE A 69 -11.86 -7.97 -2.43
N ALA A 70 -11.40 -6.86 -1.89
CA ALA A 70 -10.13 -6.25 -2.25
C ALA A 70 -9.10 -6.48 -1.14
N THR A 71 -8.05 -7.22 -1.44
CA THR A 71 -6.87 -7.36 -0.57
C THR A 71 -5.85 -6.29 -0.98
N VAL A 72 -5.51 -5.40 -0.05
CA VAL A 72 -4.66 -4.24 -0.33
C VAL A 72 -3.45 -4.24 0.59
N ASP A 73 -2.27 -4.27 -0.01
CA ASP A 73 -1.01 -4.03 0.67
C ASP A 73 -0.69 -2.54 0.60
N TYR A 74 -0.50 -1.91 1.75
CA TYR A 74 -0.27 -0.47 1.84
C TYR A 74 0.76 -0.11 2.91
N ASP A 75 1.36 1.05 2.73
CA ASP A 75 2.24 1.69 3.68
C ASP A 75 1.38 2.49 4.69
N ASN A 76 1.34 2.02 5.94
CA ASN A 76 0.51 2.63 6.97
C ASN A 76 1.02 4.00 7.44
N ALA A 77 2.24 4.40 7.07
CA ALA A 77 2.75 5.75 7.29
C ALA A 77 2.25 6.73 6.22
N GLN A 78 1.75 6.23 5.09
CA GLN A 78 1.29 7.06 3.96
C GLN A 78 -0.23 7.03 3.75
N THR A 79 -0.91 5.94 4.12
CA THR A 79 -2.36 5.80 3.96
C THR A 79 -2.99 4.95 5.07
N SER A 80 -4.32 4.93 5.09
CA SER A 80 -5.10 4.15 6.06
C SER A 80 -6.30 3.49 5.39
N PRO A 81 -6.88 2.44 5.99
CA PRO A 81 -8.10 1.82 5.47
C PRO A 81 -9.24 2.82 5.31
N ALA A 82 -9.40 3.76 6.23
CA ALA A 82 -10.42 4.80 6.14
C ALA A 82 -10.23 5.72 4.93
N ALA A 83 -8.98 6.07 4.59
CA ALA A 83 -8.68 6.87 3.41
C ALA A 83 -8.99 6.11 2.11
N MET A 84 -8.65 4.83 2.06
CA MET A 84 -8.98 3.96 0.91
C MET A 84 -10.48 3.77 0.74
N ILE A 85 -11.21 3.53 1.83
CA ILE A 85 -12.68 3.45 1.85
C ILE A 85 -13.30 4.76 1.35
N LYS A 86 -12.79 5.91 1.81
CA LYS A 86 -13.27 7.20 1.34
C LYS A 86 -13.04 7.35 -0.18
N ALA A 87 -11.86 7.01 -0.67
CA ALA A 87 -11.54 7.08 -2.10
C ALA A 87 -12.53 6.24 -2.92
N THR A 88 -12.78 4.98 -2.55
CA THR A 88 -13.75 4.15 -3.29
C THR A 88 -15.17 4.70 -3.17
N THR A 89 -15.56 5.21 -1.99
CA THR A 89 -16.89 5.81 -1.75
C THR A 89 -17.11 7.06 -2.60
N ASP A 90 -16.11 7.93 -2.74
CA ASP A 90 -16.16 9.13 -3.58
C ASP A 90 -16.39 8.76 -5.06
N HIS A 91 -16.02 7.55 -5.47
CA HIS A 91 -16.25 6.97 -6.80
C HIS A 91 -17.54 6.14 -6.90
N GLY A 92 -18.38 6.10 -5.86
CA GLY A 92 -19.65 5.36 -5.84
C GLY A 92 -19.55 3.90 -5.41
N TYR A 93 -18.38 3.47 -4.91
CA TYR A 93 -18.10 2.12 -4.43
C TYR A 93 -17.85 2.13 -2.92
N PRO A 94 -18.89 2.21 -2.09
CA PRO A 94 -18.72 2.21 -0.64
C PRO A 94 -18.07 0.91 -0.18
N ALA A 95 -17.08 1.01 0.70
CA ALA A 95 -16.30 -0.13 1.18
C ALA A 95 -16.28 -0.20 2.70
N GLN A 96 -16.00 -1.38 3.23
CA GLN A 96 -15.78 -1.61 4.66
C GLN A 96 -14.62 -2.58 4.88
N ILE A 97 -13.98 -2.52 6.05
CA ILE A 97 -12.99 -3.53 6.42
C ILE A 97 -13.72 -4.87 6.53
N ALA A 98 -13.24 -5.88 5.80
CA ALA A 98 -13.83 -7.20 5.82
C ALA A 98 -13.75 -7.79 7.23
N LYS A 99 -14.88 -8.28 7.74
CA LYS A 99 -14.99 -8.86 9.09
C LYS A 99 -14.43 -10.28 9.08
N ARG A 100 -13.09 -10.42 9.10
CA ARG A 100 -12.32 -11.68 9.05
C ARG A 100 -12.64 -12.50 7.78
N PRO A 101 -11.65 -13.12 7.10
CA PRO A 101 -11.96 -14.07 6.05
C PRO A 101 -12.88 -15.16 6.62
N GLN A 102 -14.07 -15.30 6.02
CA GLN A 102 -15.04 -16.32 6.36
C GLN A 102 -14.74 -17.50 5.43
N GLY A 103 -13.85 -18.40 5.86
CA GLY A 103 -13.55 -19.65 5.16
C GLY A 103 -12.10 -19.76 4.71
#